data_AF-A0A352Z1G9-F1
#
_entry.id   AF-A0A352Z1G9-F1
#
_cell.length_a   1.000
_cell.length_b   1.000
_cell.length_c   1.000
_cell.angle_alpha   90.00
_cell.angle_beta   90.00
_cell.angle_gamma   90.00
#
_symmetry.space_group_name_H-M   'P 1'
#
loop_
_entity.id
_entity.type
_entity.pdbx_description
1 polymer ?
#
loop_
_entity_poly.entity_id
_entity_poly.type
_entity_poly.pdbx_seq_one_letter_code
_entity_poly.pdbx_strand_id
1 'polypeptide(L)'
;FSYPEFVSPNGKLSFKSWWENKGVAPIYKKFLLAIRLTNEKRTEVLITDADITGWLPGDNLYDDAVFVPSGMPAGIYQLQIGIVDSQSWKPKVNLAIEDRDNDGWYPIGKIEIK
;
A
#
# COMPACT_ATOMS: atom_id res chain seq x y z
N PHE A 1 -9.63 6.15 -0.05
CA PHE A 1 -8.28 6.08 -0.63
C PHE A 1 -8.31 6.79 -1.98
N SER A 2 -7.38 7.68 -2.30
CA SER A 2 -7.30 8.39 -3.59
C SER A 2 -5.88 8.41 -4.13
N TYR A 3 -5.75 8.30 -5.45
CA TYR A 3 -4.48 8.17 -6.18
C TYR A 3 -4.71 8.57 -7.65
N PRO A 4 -3.66 8.92 -8.41
CA PRO A 4 -3.79 9.23 -9.83
C PRO A 4 -4.14 7.98 -10.67
N GLU A 5 -4.81 8.17 -11.79
CA GLU A 5 -5.15 7.09 -12.73
C GLU A 5 -3.91 6.52 -13.44
N PHE A 6 -2.84 7.32 -13.56
CA PHE A 6 -1.59 6.92 -14.22
C PHE A 6 -0.35 7.49 -13.51
N VAL A 7 0.78 6.83 -13.71
CA VAL A 7 2.11 7.29 -13.25
C VAL A 7 3.19 6.75 -14.18
N SER A 8 4.23 7.54 -14.45
CA SER A 8 5.35 7.07 -15.27
C SER A 8 6.37 6.28 -14.45
N PRO A 9 7.17 5.40 -15.07
CA PRO A 9 8.36 4.84 -14.44
C PRO A 9 9.26 5.96 -13.89
N ASN A 10 9.87 5.74 -12.72
CA ASN A 10 10.57 6.77 -11.94
C ASN A 10 9.70 7.95 -11.47
N GLY A 11 8.38 7.87 -11.67
CA GLY A 11 7.41 8.84 -11.25
C GLY A 11 7.02 8.69 -9.78
N LYS A 12 6.45 9.76 -9.24
CA LYS A 12 5.93 9.82 -7.87
C LYS A 12 4.45 9.43 -7.88
N LEU A 13 4.12 8.28 -7.29
CA LEU A 13 2.76 7.84 -7.05
C LEU A 13 2.27 8.44 -5.74
N SER A 14 1.69 9.63 -5.80
CA SER A 14 1.05 10.28 -4.64
C SER A 14 -0.30 9.66 -4.33
N PHE A 15 -0.60 9.47 -3.05
CA PHE A 15 -1.88 8.92 -2.61
C PHE A 15 -2.32 9.51 -1.28
N LYS A 16 -3.64 9.48 -1.04
CA LYS A 16 -4.25 9.80 0.25
C LYS A 16 -5.02 8.61 0.77
N SER A 17 -4.84 8.34 2.04
CA SER A 17 -5.47 7.22 2.74
C SER A 17 -6.04 7.67 4.08
N TRP A 18 -7.17 7.06 4.44
CA TRP A 18 -7.82 7.24 5.73
C TRP A 18 -7.93 5.86 6.37
N TRP A 19 -7.44 5.77 7.60
CA TRP A 19 -7.35 4.58 8.40
C TRP A 19 -8.11 4.77 9.70
N GLU A 20 -8.94 3.79 10.04
CA GLU A 20 -9.67 3.78 11.30
C GLU A 20 -9.11 2.67 12.18
N ASN A 21 -8.51 3.04 13.31
CA ASN A 21 -8.15 2.08 14.35
C ASN A 21 -9.34 1.91 15.31
N LYS A 22 -10.13 0.84 15.09
CA LYS A 22 -11.27 0.47 15.96
C LYS A 22 -10.87 -0.22 17.27
N GLY A 23 -9.57 -0.40 17.51
CA GLY A 23 -9.04 -1.01 18.73
C GLY A 23 -8.88 -0.01 19.87
N VAL A 24 -8.15 -0.43 20.91
CA VAL A 24 -7.87 0.39 22.11
C VAL A 24 -6.41 0.87 22.17
N ALA A 25 -5.57 0.51 21.19
CA ALA A 25 -4.16 0.87 21.12
C ALA A 25 -3.62 0.76 19.68
N PRO A 26 -2.52 1.46 19.34
CA PRO A 26 -1.80 1.24 18.08
C PRO A 26 -1.08 -0.12 18.05
N ILE A 27 -0.53 -0.47 16.89
CA ILE A 27 0.34 -1.64 16.75
C ILE A 27 1.77 -1.25 17.12
N TYR A 28 2.28 -1.73 18.26
CA TYR A 28 3.65 -1.38 18.71
C TYR A 28 4.77 -2.08 17.94
N LYS A 29 4.48 -3.21 17.26
CA LYS A 29 5.47 -3.89 16.43
C LYS A 29 5.70 -3.09 15.14
N LYS A 30 6.97 -2.95 14.75
CA LYS A 30 7.40 -2.29 13.51
C LYS A 30 7.06 -3.13 12.27
N PHE A 31 5.79 -3.08 11.88
CA PHE A 31 5.32 -3.46 10.55
C PHE A 31 5.34 -2.23 9.62
N LEU A 32 5.35 -2.49 8.33
CA LEU A 32 5.43 -1.45 7.30
C LEU A 32 4.12 -1.39 6.52
N LEU A 33 3.62 -0.18 6.26
CA LEU A 33 2.59 0.00 5.26
C LEU A 33 3.23 -0.10 3.86
N ALA A 34 2.58 -0.84 2.96
CA ALA A 34 3.09 -1.06 1.63
C ALA A 34 1.97 -1.01 0.58
N ILE A 35 2.34 -0.56 -0.62
CA ILE A 35 1.54 -0.63 -1.84
C ILE A 35 2.14 -1.73 -2.72
N ARG A 36 1.31 -2.65 -3.22
CA ARG A 36 1.72 -3.63 -4.24
C ARG A 36 1.09 -3.26 -5.57
N LEU A 37 1.94 -3.14 -6.59
CA LEU A 37 1.53 -2.99 -7.99
C LEU A 37 1.78 -4.33 -8.67
N THR A 38 0.73 -4.93 -9.26
CA THR A 38 0.86 -6.25 -9.88
C THR A 38 0.10 -6.37 -11.19
N ASN A 39 0.71 -7.01 -12.17
CA ASN A 39 0.07 -7.49 -13.40
C ASN A 39 0.80 -8.75 -13.91
N GLU A 40 0.45 -9.20 -15.11
CA GLU A 40 1.06 -10.39 -15.73
C GLU A 40 2.57 -10.24 -16.01
N LYS A 41 3.10 -9.02 -16.10
CA LYS A 41 4.50 -8.75 -16.45
C LYS A 41 5.39 -8.60 -15.21
N ARG A 42 4.89 -7.95 -14.17
CA ARG A 42 5.68 -7.60 -12.98
C ARG A 42 4.80 -7.43 -11.74
N THR A 43 5.34 -7.86 -10.62
CA THR A 43 4.85 -7.51 -9.28
C THR A 43 5.93 -6.71 -8.56
N GLU A 44 5.55 -5.58 -7.99
CA GLU A 44 6.44 -4.69 -7.25
C GLU A 44 5.80 -4.29 -5.93
N VAL A 45 6.57 -4.33 -4.84
CA VAL A 45 6.14 -3.89 -3.51
C VAL A 45 6.87 -2.60 -3.17
N LEU A 46 6.11 -1.55 -2.92
CA LEU A 46 6.57 -0.21 -2.61
C LEU A 46 6.28 0.07 -1.14
N ILE A 47 7.35 0.17 -0.33
CA ILE A 47 7.27 0.52 1.08
C ILE A 47 7.03 2.02 1.23
N THR A 48 6.11 2.40 2.13
CA THR A 48 5.86 3.81 2.45
C THR A 48 6.58 4.21 3.75
N ASP A 49 6.70 5.50 4.00
CA ASP A 49 7.33 6.04 5.22
C ASP A 49 6.35 6.13 6.41
N ALA A 50 5.21 5.46 6.35
CA ALA A 50 4.19 5.52 7.40
C ALA A 50 4.70 4.87 8.70
N ASP A 51 4.70 5.61 9.80
CA ASP A 51 4.87 5.02 11.14
C ASP A 51 3.52 4.65 11.76
N ILE A 52 3.05 3.45 11.44
CA ILE A 52 1.77 2.93 11.95
C ILE A 52 1.80 2.61 13.45
N THR A 53 2.96 2.69 14.11
CA THR A 53 3.06 2.55 15.57
C THR A 53 2.48 3.77 16.31
N GLY A 54 2.29 4.89 15.59
CA GLY A 54 1.63 6.09 16.09
C GLY A 54 0.13 6.17 15.79
N TRP A 55 -0.47 5.19 15.11
CA TRP A 55 -1.88 5.24 14.73
C TRP A 55 -2.81 4.88 15.90
N LEU A 56 -3.10 5.87 16.73
CA LEU A 56 -3.96 5.76 17.90
C LEU A 56 -5.42 5.42 17.52
N PRO A 57 -6.25 4.93 18.48
CA PRO A 57 -7.66 4.68 18.24
C PRO A 57 -8.39 5.87 17.60
N GLY A 58 -9.26 5.57 16.63
CA GLY A 58 -9.96 6.55 15.81
C GLY A 58 -9.32 6.78 14.45
N ASP A 59 -9.53 7.97 13.91
CA ASP A 59 -9.19 8.33 12.53
C ASP A 59 -7.74 8.78 12.38
N ASN A 60 -7.05 8.17 11.42
CA ASN A 60 -5.67 8.48 11.05
C ASN A 60 -5.63 8.76 9.54
N LEU A 61 -5.20 9.96 9.17
CA LEU A 61 -4.97 10.34 7.77
C LEU A 61 -3.50 10.15 7.43
N TYR A 62 -3.25 9.62 6.23
CA TYR A 62 -1.90 9.49 5.71
C TYR A 62 -1.89 9.86 4.22
N ASP A 63 -1.20 10.97 3.92
CA ASP A 63 -1.03 11.59 2.61
C ASP A 63 0.46 11.60 2.30
N ASP A 64 0.88 10.81 1.32
CA ASP A 64 2.28 10.63 0.99
C ASP A 64 2.43 10.10 -0.44
N ALA A 65 3.63 9.67 -0.81
CA ALA A 65 3.88 9.03 -2.08
C ALA A 65 4.95 7.96 -2.00
N VAL A 66 4.92 7.09 -3.01
CA VAL A 66 5.99 6.12 -3.29
C VAL A 66 6.57 6.37 -4.67
N PHE A 67 7.84 6.00 -4.85
CA PHE A 67 8.50 6.07 -6.16
C PHE A 67 8.31 4.78 -6.94
N VAL A 68 7.86 4.90 -8.17
CA VAL A 68 7.74 3.78 -9.09
C VAL A 68 9.11 3.48 -9.68
N PRO A 69 9.62 2.24 -9.66
CA PRO A 69 10.92 1.93 -10.26
C PRO A 69 11.01 2.31 -11.74
N SER A 70 12.15 2.84 -12.16
CA SER A 70 12.40 3.26 -13.56
C SER A 70 12.25 2.14 -14.59
N GLY A 71 12.49 0.89 -14.19
CA GLY A 71 12.34 -0.30 -15.04
C GLY A 71 10.94 -0.92 -15.03
N MET A 72 9.91 -0.24 -14.52
CA MET A 72 8.56 -0.78 -14.49
C MET A 72 7.95 -0.81 -15.91
N PRO A 73 7.55 -1.99 -16.43
CA PRO A 73 6.96 -2.08 -17.78
C PRO A 73 5.65 -1.31 -17.88
N ALA A 74 5.40 -0.66 -19.02
CA ALA A 74 4.12 -0.02 -19.28
C ALA A 74 2.97 -1.04 -19.31
N GLY A 75 1.80 -0.61 -18.81
CA GLY A 75 0.58 -1.40 -18.75
C GLY A 75 -0.30 -1.05 -17.54
N ILE A 76 -1.46 -1.70 -17.46
CA ILE A 76 -2.38 -1.57 -16.34
C ILE A 76 -1.94 -2.54 -15.24
N TYR A 77 -1.86 -2.05 -14.00
CA TYR A 77 -1.55 -2.81 -12.81
C TYR A 77 -2.72 -2.75 -11.83
N GLN A 78 -2.95 -3.84 -11.12
CA GLN A 78 -3.76 -3.83 -9.92
C GLN A 78 -2.95 -3.13 -8.82
N LEU A 79 -3.51 -2.08 -8.24
CA LEU A 79 -3.02 -1.42 -7.04
C LEU A 79 -3.65 -2.10 -5.83
N GLN A 80 -2.80 -2.56 -4.92
CA GLN A 80 -3.19 -3.22 -3.68
C GLN A 80 -2.45 -2.62 -2.51
N ILE A 81 -2.98 -2.81 -1.31
CA ILE A 81 -2.40 -2.31 -0.06
C ILE A 81 -2.25 -3.44 0.96
N GLY A 82 -1.26 -3.31 1.84
CA GLY A 82 -1.04 -4.28 2.91
C GLY A 82 -0.13 -3.74 4.00
N ILE A 83 -0.26 -4.32 5.20
CA ILE A 83 0.69 -4.12 6.31
C ILE A 83 1.58 -5.36 6.40
N VAL A 84 2.86 -5.17 6.12
CA VAL A 84 3.84 -6.24 5.88
C VAL A 84 4.88 -6.34 6.99
N ASP A 85 5.48 -7.52 7.11
CA ASP A 85 6.67 -7.72 7.94
C ASP A 85 7.84 -6.87 7.44
N SER A 86 8.59 -6.24 8.34
CA SER A 86 9.72 -5.38 7.99
C SER A 86 10.89 -6.11 7.35
N GLN A 87 11.03 -7.42 7.56
CA GLN A 87 12.10 -8.22 6.97
C GLN A 87 11.64 -8.91 5.69
N SER A 88 10.46 -9.55 5.71
CA SER A 88 10.03 -10.38 4.58
C SER A 88 9.18 -9.65 3.54
N TRP A 89 8.67 -8.45 3.85
CA TRP A 89 7.71 -7.68 3.03
C TRP A 89 6.48 -8.48 2.59
N LYS A 90 6.08 -9.47 3.40
CA LYS A 90 4.84 -10.25 3.20
C LYS A 90 3.78 -9.74 4.15
N PRO A 91 2.50 -9.67 3.75
CA PRO A 91 1.40 -9.30 4.63
C PRO A 91 1.39 -10.12 5.92
N LYS A 92 1.33 -9.44 7.06
CA LYS A 92 1.28 -10.07 8.39
C LYS A 92 0.17 -9.54 9.28
N VAL A 93 -0.37 -8.38 8.97
CA VAL A 93 -1.50 -7.79 9.69
C VAL A 93 -2.69 -7.77 8.75
N ASN A 94 -3.80 -8.34 9.20
CA ASN A 94 -5.06 -8.30 8.48
C ASN A 94 -5.77 -6.98 8.77
N LEU A 95 -6.12 -6.26 7.71
CA LEU A 95 -7.02 -5.12 7.78
C LEU A 95 -8.45 -5.61 7.87
N ALA A 96 -9.27 -4.91 8.66
CA ALA A 96 -10.70 -5.18 8.81
C ALA A 96 -11.50 -4.58 7.63
N ILE A 97 -11.09 -4.88 6.41
CA ILE A 97 -11.75 -4.52 5.14
C ILE A 97 -11.94 -5.78 4.28
N GLU A 98 -12.80 -5.69 3.28
CA GLU A 98 -13.15 -6.79 2.38
C GLU A 98 -12.06 -7.06 1.32
N ASP A 99 -12.28 -8.08 0.49
CA ASP A 99 -11.48 -8.38 -0.71
C ASP A 99 -10.01 -8.76 -0.49
N ARG A 100 -9.65 -9.23 0.71
CA ARG A 100 -8.32 -9.80 0.95
C ARG A 100 -8.04 -10.97 0.00
N ASP A 101 -6.96 -10.89 -0.77
CA ASP A 101 -6.55 -11.96 -1.66
C ASP A 101 -5.78 -13.08 -0.92
N ASN A 102 -5.47 -14.16 -1.66
CA ASN A 102 -4.79 -15.34 -1.11
C ASN A 102 -3.36 -15.05 -0.61
N ASP A 103 -2.72 -13.98 -1.10
CA ASP A 103 -1.40 -13.54 -0.64
C ASP A 103 -1.48 -12.58 0.56
N GLY A 104 -2.70 -12.18 0.94
CA GLY A 104 -2.98 -11.30 2.07
C GLY A 104 -2.98 -9.81 1.75
N TRP A 105 -3.04 -9.45 0.46
CA TRP A 105 -3.14 -8.06 0.00
C TRP A 105 -4.58 -7.66 -0.28
N TYR A 106 -4.85 -6.36 -0.21
CA TYR A 106 -6.19 -5.80 -0.39
C TYR A 106 -6.24 -4.97 -1.67
N PRO A 107 -6.99 -5.40 -2.71
CA PRO A 107 -7.18 -4.63 -3.93
C PRO A 107 -7.88 -3.29 -3.65
N ILE A 108 -7.28 -2.21 -4.16
CA ILE A 108 -7.83 -0.84 -4.02
C ILE A 108 -8.30 -0.29 -5.38
N GLY A 109 -7.72 -0.78 -6.48
CA GLY A 109 -8.20 -0.51 -7.82
C GLY A 109 -7.08 -0.69 -8.86
N LYS A 110 -7.16 0.05 -9.96
CA LYS A 110 -6.23 -0.11 -11.08
C LYS A 110 -5.49 1.19 -11.35
N ILE A 111 -4.23 1.08 -11.76
CA ILE A 111 -3.39 2.20 -12.15
C ILE A 111 -2.63 1.86 -13.43
N GLU A 112 -2.47 2.84 -14.31
CA GLU A 112 -1.74 2.68 -15.56
C GLU A 112 -0.29 3.19 -15.43
N ILE A 113 0.68 2.35 -15.79
CA ILE A 113 2.08 2.77 -15.94
C ILE A 113 2.33 3.12 -17.40
N LYS A 114 2.76 4.36 -17.67
CA LYS A 114 3.05 4.90 -19.02
C LYS A 114 4.50 5.31 -19.19
#